data_AF-A0A1E8PWQ9-F1
#
_entry.id   AF-A0A1E8PWQ9-F1
#
_cell.length_a   1.000
_cell.length_b   1.000
_cell.length_c   1.000
_cell.angle_alpha   90.00
_cell.angle_beta   90.00
_cell.angle_gamma   90.00
#
_symmetry.space_group_name_H-M   'P 1'
#
loop_
_entity.id
_entity.type
_entity.pdbx_description
1 polymer ?
#
loop_
_entity_poly.entity_id
_entity_poly.type
_entity_poly.pdbx_seq_one_letter_code
_entity_poly.pdbx_strand_id
1 'polypeptide(L)'
;MIITVAAARVVASGGMMLVSPFTSYFTASIAVLTVAMLYQSYRSSMGTEGSDQMFAIIAIALLLGGNAFASPLAAKVCLAFIVLQAVLSYTTSGIAKLISPIWRSGSALPAVLSTHSHGLPAFGRLLSKHRNVALLANWFVIVFEASFALAIVSPNLALLYISAGVVLHVSIAYTMGLNLFLFAFTATYPAVFWAAESLRLREMLLS
;
A
#
# COMPACT_ATOMS: atom_id res chain seq x y z
N MET A 1 6.17 -6.10 -26.86
CA MET A 1 6.18 -6.87 -25.58
C MET A 1 5.79 -6.00 -24.39
N ILE A 2 6.52 -4.94 -24.02
CA ILE A 2 6.15 -4.05 -22.89
C ILE A 2 4.77 -3.40 -23.09
N ILE A 3 4.52 -2.82 -24.27
CA ILE A 3 3.22 -2.21 -24.61
C ILE A 3 2.08 -3.24 -24.53
N THR A 4 2.34 -4.47 -24.96
CA THR A 4 1.36 -5.57 -24.92
C THR A 4 0.98 -5.95 -23.48
N VAL A 5 1.97 -6.07 -22.60
CA VAL A 5 1.75 -6.35 -21.17
C VAL A 5 1.02 -5.19 -20.49
N ALA A 6 1.39 -3.94 -20.80
CA ALA A 6 0.71 -2.76 -20.27
C ALA A 6 -0.75 -2.67 -20.73
N ALA A 7 -1.02 -2.90 -22.03
CA ALA A 7 -2.38 -2.93 -22.56
C ALA A 7 -3.23 -4.03 -21.92
N ALA A 8 -2.66 -5.23 -21.76
CA ALA A 8 -3.34 -6.33 -21.07
C ALA A 8 -3.72 -5.98 -19.63
N ARG A 9 -2.83 -5.30 -18.89
CA ARG A 9 -3.11 -4.80 -17.53
C ARG A 9 -4.26 -3.78 -17.54
N VAL A 10 -4.22 -2.79 -18.42
CA VAL A 10 -5.26 -1.75 -18.52
C VAL A 10 -6.62 -2.35 -18.84
N VAL A 11 -6.69 -3.25 -19.84
CA VAL A 11 -7.94 -3.91 -20.23
C VAL A 11 -8.48 -4.79 -19.11
N ALA A 12 -7.63 -5.60 -18.47
CA ALA A 12 -8.03 -6.46 -17.36
C ALA A 12 -8.55 -5.63 -16.17
N SER A 13 -7.84 -4.57 -15.78
CA SER A 13 -8.28 -3.68 -14.71
C SER A 13 -9.58 -2.95 -15.05
N GLY A 14 -9.72 -2.44 -16.28
CA GLY A 14 -10.95 -1.79 -16.73
C GLY A 14 -12.14 -2.74 -16.76
N GLY A 15 -11.95 -3.97 -17.22
CA GLY A 15 -12.97 -5.02 -17.19
C GLY A 15 -13.45 -5.35 -15.78
N MET A 16 -12.52 -5.47 -14.82
CA MET A 16 -12.83 -5.75 -13.41
C MET A 16 -13.70 -4.67 -12.76
N MET A 17 -13.55 -3.39 -13.14
CA MET A 17 -14.35 -2.29 -12.57
C MET A 17 -15.83 -2.33 -12.98
N LEU A 18 -16.15 -3.05 -14.07
CA LEU A 18 -17.50 -3.11 -14.64
C LEU A 18 -18.29 -4.34 -14.18
N VAL A 19 -17.66 -5.25 -13.44
CA VAL A 19 -18.26 -6.54 -13.07
C VAL A 19 -18.15 -6.80 -11.56
N SER A 20 -19.11 -7.55 -11.04
CA SER A 20 -19.04 -8.04 -9.66
C SER A 20 -17.84 -8.99 -9.49
N PRO A 21 -17.16 -8.97 -8.32
CA PRO A 21 -16.04 -9.88 -8.03
C PRO A 21 -16.43 -11.36 -8.02
N PHE A 22 -17.72 -11.67 -7.97
CA PHE A 22 -18.27 -13.03 -7.97
C PHE A 22 -18.61 -13.55 -9.38
N THR A 23 -18.00 -12.99 -10.43
CA THR A 23 -18.19 -13.45 -11.81
C THR A 23 -16.97 -14.21 -12.31
N SER A 24 -17.18 -15.18 -13.22
CA SER A 24 -16.08 -15.87 -13.92
C SER A 24 -15.21 -14.91 -14.74
N TYR A 25 -15.80 -13.83 -15.27
CA TYR A 25 -15.09 -12.75 -15.96
C TYR A 25 -14.10 -12.04 -15.05
N PHE A 26 -14.49 -11.73 -13.81
CA PHE A 26 -13.58 -11.16 -12.82
C PHE A 26 -12.40 -12.10 -12.55
N THR A 27 -12.67 -13.39 -12.31
CA THR A 27 -11.64 -14.41 -12.07
C THR A 27 -10.64 -14.50 -13.22
N ALA A 28 -11.12 -14.53 -14.47
CA ALA A 28 -10.25 -14.56 -15.64
C ALA A 28 -9.42 -13.27 -15.78
N SER A 29 -10.04 -12.11 -15.52
CA SER A 29 -9.37 -10.80 -15.61
C SER A 29 -8.27 -10.65 -14.56
N ILE A 30 -8.53 -11.03 -13.30
CA ILE A 30 -7.51 -10.98 -12.24
C ILE A 30 -6.40 -12.02 -12.46
N ALA A 31 -6.71 -13.17 -13.06
CA ALA A 31 -5.69 -14.15 -13.47
C ALA A 31 -4.75 -13.56 -14.53
N VAL A 32 -5.29 -12.95 -15.58
CA VAL A 32 -4.51 -12.27 -16.63
C VAL A 32 -3.67 -11.14 -16.03
N LEU A 33 -4.25 -10.32 -15.15
CA LEU A 33 -3.54 -9.23 -14.48
C LEU A 33 -2.36 -9.77 -13.64
N THR A 34 -2.60 -10.83 -12.87
CA THR A 34 -1.58 -11.47 -12.02
C THR A 34 -0.43 -12.00 -12.84
N VAL A 35 -0.71 -12.75 -13.91
CA VAL A 35 0.33 -13.29 -14.80
C VAL A 35 1.12 -12.17 -15.47
N ALA A 36 0.45 -11.10 -15.92
CA ALA A 36 1.10 -9.94 -16.52
C ALA A 36 2.05 -9.23 -15.54
N MET A 37 1.65 -9.08 -14.27
CA MET A 37 2.49 -8.50 -13.21
C MET A 37 3.70 -9.37 -12.87
N LEU A 38 3.50 -10.68 -12.70
CA LEU A 38 4.59 -11.62 -12.43
C LEU A 38 5.58 -11.70 -13.59
N TYR A 39 5.07 -11.71 -14.83
CA TYR A 39 5.91 -11.67 -16.02
C TYR A 39 6.74 -10.39 -16.09
N GLN A 40 6.14 -9.23 -15.80
CA GLN A 40 6.86 -7.97 -15.77
C GLN A 40 7.95 -7.98 -14.69
N SER A 41 7.63 -8.46 -13.48
CA SER A 41 8.60 -8.60 -12.38
C SER A 41 9.75 -9.55 -12.72
N TYR A 42 9.50 -10.61 -13.49
CA TYR A 42 10.53 -11.54 -13.95
C TYR A 42 11.42 -10.92 -15.04
N ARG A 43 10.86 -10.06 -15.89
CA ARG A 43 11.57 -9.43 -17.01
C ARG A 43 12.29 -8.14 -16.64
N SER A 44 11.90 -7.47 -15.56
CA SER A 44 12.54 -6.25 -15.09
C SER A 44 13.94 -6.57 -14.54
N SER A 45 14.98 -6.10 -15.22
CA SER A 45 16.38 -6.21 -14.77
C SER A 45 16.73 -5.21 -13.66
N MET A 46 15.94 -4.14 -13.53
CA MET A 46 15.94 -3.24 -12.39
C MET A 46 14.96 -3.79 -11.35
N GLY A 47 15.34 -3.82 -10.07
CA GLY A 47 14.48 -4.33 -9.01
C GLY A 47 13.10 -3.66 -9.03
N THR A 48 12.06 -4.42 -8.65
CA THR A 48 10.69 -3.90 -8.56
C THR A 48 10.56 -2.96 -7.36
N GLU A 49 9.74 -1.92 -7.52
CA GLU A 49 9.43 -1.01 -6.42
C GLU A 49 8.40 -1.64 -5.46
N GLY A 50 8.29 -1.11 -4.25
CA GLY A 50 7.33 -1.61 -3.25
C GLY A 50 5.87 -1.59 -3.74
N SER A 51 5.51 -0.65 -4.62
CA SER A 51 4.17 -0.60 -5.22
C SER A 51 3.89 -1.76 -6.16
N ASP A 52 4.86 -2.17 -6.99
CA ASP A 52 4.73 -3.33 -7.88
C ASP A 52 4.56 -4.63 -7.08
N GLN A 53 5.34 -4.78 -6.02
CA GLN A 53 5.27 -5.95 -5.12
C GLN A 53 3.91 -6.01 -4.42
N MET A 54 3.45 -4.89 -3.86
CA MET A 54 2.15 -4.82 -3.18
C MET A 54 0.99 -5.09 -4.15
N PHE A 55 1.04 -4.56 -5.38
CA PHE A 55 0.05 -4.89 -6.41
C PHE A 55 0.00 -6.37 -6.73
N ALA A 56 1.16 -7.01 -6.91
CA ALA A 56 1.21 -8.45 -7.19
C ALA A 56 0.64 -9.27 -6.01
N ILE A 57 0.98 -8.91 -4.78
CA ILE A 57 0.43 -9.52 -3.56
C ILE A 57 -1.10 -9.45 -3.54
N ILE A 58 -1.66 -8.25 -3.78
CA ILE A 58 -3.12 -8.05 -3.78
C ILE A 58 -3.76 -8.85 -4.92
N ALA A 59 -3.19 -8.82 -6.12
CA ALA A 59 -3.72 -9.56 -7.27
C ALA A 59 -3.76 -11.07 -7.03
N ILE A 60 -2.68 -11.64 -6.47
CA ILE A 60 -2.61 -13.05 -6.09
C ILE A 60 -3.65 -13.38 -5.02
N ALA A 61 -3.76 -12.56 -3.97
CA ALA A 61 -4.73 -12.78 -2.90
C ALA A 61 -6.19 -12.74 -3.42
N LEU A 62 -6.52 -11.80 -4.32
CA LEU A 62 -7.84 -11.72 -4.95
C LEU A 62 -8.10 -12.89 -5.90
N LEU A 63 -7.09 -13.33 -6.65
CA LEU A 63 -7.19 -14.52 -7.49
C LEU A 63 -7.46 -15.78 -6.67
N LEU A 64 -6.88 -15.92 -5.47
CA LEU A 64 -7.05 -17.11 -4.63
C LEU A 64 -8.30 -17.08 -3.75
N GLY A 65 -8.69 -15.92 -3.24
CA GLY A 65 -9.74 -15.80 -2.23
C GLY A 65 -10.85 -14.79 -2.51
N GLY A 66 -10.68 -13.91 -3.50
CA GLY A 66 -11.60 -12.80 -3.80
C GLY A 66 -12.50 -13.03 -5.01
N ASN A 67 -12.71 -14.28 -5.43
CA ASN A 67 -13.39 -14.62 -6.68
C ASN A 67 -14.60 -15.54 -6.46
N ALA A 68 -15.40 -15.74 -7.52
CA ALA A 68 -16.65 -16.52 -7.51
C ALA A 68 -16.54 -17.96 -6.95
N PHE A 69 -15.35 -18.57 -7.06
CA PHE A 69 -15.09 -19.96 -6.70
C PHE A 69 -14.42 -20.10 -5.33
N ALA A 70 -14.09 -19.00 -4.67
CA ALA A 70 -13.39 -19.02 -3.39
C ALA A 70 -14.32 -19.46 -2.25
N SER A 71 -13.82 -20.34 -1.37
CA SER A 71 -14.53 -20.67 -0.14
C SER A 71 -14.49 -19.49 0.84
N PRO A 72 -15.45 -19.39 1.78
CA PRO A 72 -15.42 -18.36 2.82
C PRO A 72 -14.12 -18.38 3.65
N LEU A 73 -13.51 -19.55 3.84
CA LEU A 73 -12.23 -19.68 4.52
C LEU A 73 -11.09 -19.09 3.68
N ALA A 74 -11.03 -19.41 2.38
CA ALA A 74 -10.02 -18.88 1.47
C ALA A 74 -10.07 -17.34 1.41
N ALA A 75 -11.28 -16.77 1.33
CA ALA A 75 -11.49 -15.33 1.37
C ALA A 75 -10.93 -14.68 2.65
N LYS A 76 -11.26 -15.25 3.83
CA LYS A 76 -10.75 -14.76 5.13
C LYS A 76 -9.23 -14.84 5.22
N VAL A 77 -8.62 -15.96 4.78
CA VAL A 77 -7.17 -16.15 4.80
C VAL A 77 -6.48 -15.15 3.87
N CYS A 78 -7.01 -14.93 2.66
CA CYS A 78 -6.44 -13.98 1.71
C CYS A 78 -6.56 -12.52 2.20
N LEU A 79 -7.68 -12.15 2.84
CA LEU A 79 -7.83 -10.84 3.47
C LEU A 79 -6.84 -10.66 4.62
N ALA A 80 -6.72 -11.65 5.51
CA ALA A 80 -5.74 -11.61 6.61
C ALA A 80 -4.30 -11.53 6.08
N PHE A 81 -4.00 -12.18 4.96
CA PHE A 81 -2.71 -12.09 4.29
C PHE A 81 -2.42 -10.66 3.77
N ILE A 82 -3.39 -10.00 3.11
CA ILE A 82 -3.24 -8.60 2.67
C ILE A 82 -2.99 -7.69 3.88
N VAL A 83 -3.71 -7.88 4.98
CA VAL A 83 -3.53 -7.11 6.22
C VAL A 83 -2.12 -7.28 6.78
N LEU A 84 -1.64 -8.53 6.86
CA LEU A 84 -0.29 -8.82 7.33
C LEU A 84 0.76 -8.16 6.45
N GLN A 85 0.59 -8.19 5.13
CA GLN A 85 1.50 -7.55 4.18
C GLN A 85 1.52 -6.02 4.35
N ALA A 86 0.37 -5.39 4.57
CA ALA A 86 0.31 -3.96 4.89
C ALA A 86 1.03 -3.64 6.21
N VAL A 87 0.71 -4.38 7.30
CA VAL A 87 1.33 -4.18 8.61
C VAL A 87 2.85 -4.37 8.55
N LEU A 88 3.32 -5.44 7.91
CA LEU A 88 4.75 -5.69 7.73
C LEU A 88 5.41 -4.58 6.93
N SER A 89 4.81 -4.15 5.82
CA SER A 89 5.38 -3.10 4.96
C SER A 89 5.54 -1.77 5.71
N TYR A 90 4.50 -1.31 6.40
CA TYR A 90 4.58 -0.07 7.18
C TYR A 90 5.54 -0.23 8.37
N THR A 91 5.39 -1.29 9.17
CA THR A 91 6.15 -1.43 10.42
C THR A 91 7.65 -1.57 10.16
N THR A 92 8.05 -2.38 9.16
CA THR A 92 9.46 -2.53 8.80
C THR A 92 10.06 -1.25 8.25
N SER A 93 9.30 -0.54 7.40
CA SER A 93 9.68 0.77 6.90
C SER A 93 9.85 1.80 8.04
N GLY A 94 8.90 1.86 8.97
CA GLY A 94 8.92 2.76 10.12
C GLY A 94 10.08 2.47 11.07
N ILE A 95 10.36 1.19 11.36
CA ILE A 95 11.51 0.79 12.18
C ILE A 95 12.82 1.17 11.48
N ALA A 96 12.95 0.94 10.18
CA ALA A 96 14.14 1.34 9.42
C ALA A 96 14.37 2.86 9.50
N LYS A 97 13.30 3.67 9.39
CA LYS A 97 13.37 5.12 9.55
C LYS A 97 13.67 5.54 10.99
N LEU A 98 13.13 4.83 11.99
CA LEU A 98 13.41 5.10 13.41
C LEU A 98 14.89 4.90 13.74
N ILE A 99 15.51 3.83 13.23
CA ILE A 99 16.94 3.55 13.45
C ILE A 99 17.81 4.60 12.74
N SER A 100 17.38 5.05 11.56
CA SER A 100 18.13 5.95 10.69
C SER A 100 18.35 7.36 11.28
N PRO A 101 19.61 7.81 11.49
CA PRO A 101 19.90 9.15 12.01
C PRO A 101 19.40 10.30 11.11
N ILE A 102 19.38 10.11 9.80
CA ILE A 102 18.94 11.16 8.85
C ILE A 102 17.43 11.44 8.97
N TRP A 103 16.64 10.41 9.26
CA TRP A 103 15.20 10.53 9.52
C TRP A 103 14.95 11.19 10.88
N ARG A 104 15.62 10.70 11.94
CA ARG A 104 15.47 11.27 13.29
C ARG A 104 15.91 12.73 13.40
N SER A 105 16.88 13.16 12.60
CA SER A 105 17.34 14.55 12.56
C SER A 105 16.42 15.50 11.77
N GLY A 106 15.42 14.98 11.06
CA GLY A 106 14.52 15.77 10.20
C GLY A 106 15.07 16.05 8.81
N SER A 107 16.25 15.53 8.47
CA SER A 107 16.96 15.82 7.22
C SER A 107 16.52 14.95 6.04
N ALA A 108 15.83 13.83 6.28
CA ALA A 108 15.51 12.87 5.22
C ALA A 108 14.50 13.41 4.20
N LEU A 109 13.34 13.91 4.64
CA LEU A 109 12.34 14.47 3.73
C LEU A 109 12.87 15.63 2.86
N PRO A 110 13.58 16.65 3.40
CA PRO A 110 14.23 17.67 2.57
C PRO A 110 15.18 17.08 1.54
N ALA A 111 15.98 16.08 1.91
CA ALA A 111 16.95 15.45 1.02
C ALA A 111 16.24 14.67 -0.11
N VAL A 112 15.28 13.82 0.22
CA VAL A 112 14.51 13.02 -0.75
C VAL A 112 13.78 13.93 -1.74
N LEU A 113 13.10 14.96 -1.26
CA LEU A 113 12.36 15.90 -2.11
C LEU A 113 13.26 16.81 -2.94
N SER A 114 14.55 16.91 -2.61
CA SER A 114 15.54 17.64 -3.40
C SER A 114 16.18 16.79 -4.50
N THR A 115 15.91 15.47 -4.54
CA THR A 115 16.42 14.61 -5.62
C THR A 115 15.65 14.84 -6.92
N HIS A 116 16.36 14.78 -8.05
CA HIS A 116 15.76 14.93 -9.38
C HIS A 116 14.95 13.71 -9.82
N SER A 117 15.20 12.54 -9.23
CA SER A 117 14.55 11.28 -9.60
C SER A 117 13.13 11.15 -9.07
N HIS A 118 12.86 11.64 -7.86
CA HIS A 118 11.59 11.41 -7.16
C HIS A 118 11.15 12.57 -6.27
N GLY A 119 11.48 13.82 -6.60
CA GLY A 119 11.17 14.96 -5.74
C GLY A 119 10.75 16.21 -6.50
N LEU A 120 9.95 17.06 -5.86
CA LEU A 120 9.76 18.45 -6.24
C LEU A 120 10.76 19.32 -5.47
N PRO A 121 11.86 19.81 -6.10
CA PRO A 121 12.93 20.50 -5.38
C PRO A 121 12.47 21.79 -4.67
N ALA A 122 11.36 22.38 -5.11
CA ALA A 122 10.73 23.51 -4.43
C ALA A 122 10.26 23.15 -3.01
N PHE A 123 9.65 21.97 -2.82
CA PHE A 123 9.24 21.47 -1.51
C PHE A 123 10.43 21.07 -0.65
N GLY A 124 11.46 20.46 -1.26
CA GLY A 124 12.73 20.19 -0.58
C GLY A 124 13.33 21.47 0.00
N ARG A 125 13.46 22.53 -0.81
CA ARG A 125 13.94 23.85 -0.36
C ARG A 125 13.04 24.48 0.71
N LEU A 126 11.72 24.35 0.59
CA LEU A 126 10.79 24.88 1.58
C LEU A 126 10.99 24.21 2.95
N LEU A 127 11.06 22.88 2.99
CA LEU A 127 11.30 22.16 4.24
C LEU A 127 12.69 22.44 4.80
N SER A 128 13.72 22.58 3.95
CA SER A 128 15.06 22.99 4.39
C SER A 128 15.08 24.36 5.08
N LYS A 129 14.19 25.28 4.70
CA LYS A 129 14.04 26.60 5.35
C LYS A 129 13.30 26.53 6.69
N HIS A 130 12.49 25.50 6.91
CA HIS A 130 11.65 25.34 8.10
C HIS A 130 11.99 24.06 8.87
N ARG A 131 13.13 24.09 9.60
CA ARG A 131 13.65 22.93 10.33
C ARG A 131 12.64 22.24 11.25
N ASN A 132 11.83 22.99 11.98
CA ASN A 132 10.83 22.41 12.89
C ASN A 132 9.73 21.66 12.12
N VAL A 133 9.30 22.19 10.96
CA VAL A 133 8.31 21.53 10.10
C VAL A 133 8.90 20.25 9.51
N ALA A 134 10.15 20.31 9.02
CA ALA A 134 10.85 19.12 8.52
C ALA A 134 10.98 18.05 9.61
N LEU A 135 11.38 18.42 10.82
CA LEU A 135 11.50 17.50 11.95
C LEU A 135 10.15 16.83 12.27
N LEU A 136 9.09 17.62 12.43
CA LEU A 136 7.75 17.11 12.72
C LEU A 136 7.25 16.18 11.61
N ALA A 137 7.45 16.53 10.33
CA ALA A 137 7.05 15.71 9.21
C ALA A 137 7.80 14.37 9.16
N ASN A 138 9.11 14.36 9.44
CA ASN A 138 9.88 13.11 9.50
C ASN A 138 9.40 12.22 10.66
N TRP A 139 9.20 12.80 11.85
CA TRP A 139 8.72 12.05 13.02
C TRP A 139 7.28 11.57 12.87
N PHE A 140 6.42 12.33 12.20
CA PHE A 140 5.09 11.84 11.81
C PHE A 140 5.19 10.55 11.00
N VAL A 141 6.02 10.52 9.94
CA VAL A 141 6.21 9.32 9.12
C VAL A 141 6.76 8.16 9.95
N ILE A 142 7.79 8.39 10.77
CA ILE A 142 8.38 7.36 11.64
C ILE A 142 7.32 6.74 12.55
N VAL A 143 6.62 7.58 13.32
CA VAL A 143 5.65 7.11 14.32
C VAL A 143 4.47 6.43 13.63
N PHE A 144 3.91 7.04 12.60
CA PHE A 144 2.80 6.48 11.83
C PHE A 144 3.14 5.08 11.30
N GLU A 145 4.27 4.95 10.60
CA GLU A 145 4.65 3.68 9.97
C GLU A 145 5.03 2.61 11.01
N ALA A 146 5.83 2.98 12.02
CA ALA A 146 6.29 2.02 13.04
C ALA A 146 5.16 1.52 13.95
N SER A 147 4.11 2.32 14.13
CA SER A 147 2.95 1.98 14.95
C SER A 147 1.76 1.46 14.14
N PHE A 148 1.91 1.23 12.83
CA PHE A 148 0.78 0.87 11.96
C PHE A 148 0.07 -0.43 12.38
N ALA A 149 0.76 -1.34 13.08
CA ALA A 149 0.11 -2.53 13.68
C ALA A 149 -1.07 -2.18 14.62
N LEU A 150 -1.11 -0.97 15.19
CA LEU A 150 -2.24 -0.52 16.01
C LEU A 150 -3.53 -0.29 15.18
N ALA A 151 -3.43 -0.19 13.85
CA ALA A 151 -4.59 -0.01 12.97
C ALA A 151 -5.60 -1.16 13.07
N ILE A 152 -5.18 -2.37 13.44
CA ILE A 152 -6.10 -3.53 13.54
C ILE A 152 -6.69 -3.71 14.94
N VAL A 153 -6.32 -2.88 15.92
CA VAL A 153 -6.77 -3.02 17.32
C VAL A 153 -8.23 -2.61 17.49
N SER A 154 -8.67 -1.57 16.79
CA SER A 154 -10.07 -1.17 16.81
C SER A 154 -10.46 -0.46 15.50
N PRO A 155 -11.75 -0.44 15.14
CA PRO A 155 -12.22 0.26 13.94
C PRO A 155 -11.91 1.76 13.95
N ASN A 156 -11.93 2.40 15.13
CA ASN A 156 -11.58 3.81 15.28
C ASN A 156 -10.10 4.07 14.98
N LEU A 157 -9.21 3.19 15.47
CA LEU A 157 -7.79 3.24 15.13
C LEU A 157 -7.58 2.93 13.65
N ALA A 158 -8.29 1.95 13.08
CA ALA A 158 -8.24 1.66 11.66
C ALA A 158 -8.53 2.91 10.83
N LEU A 159 -9.62 3.62 11.12
CA LEU A 159 -9.98 4.85 10.41
C LEU A 159 -8.94 5.96 10.58
N LEU A 160 -8.37 6.12 11.77
CA LEU A 160 -7.29 7.09 12.01
C LEU A 160 -6.06 6.79 11.15
N TYR A 161 -5.56 5.55 11.19
CA TYR A 161 -4.39 5.14 10.41
C TYR A 161 -4.65 5.11 8.91
N ILE A 162 -5.85 4.71 8.47
CA ILE A 162 -6.26 4.76 7.07
C ILE A 162 -6.27 6.22 6.58
N SER A 163 -6.86 7.13 7.35
CA SER A 163 -6.92 8.55 6.98
C SER A 163 -5.52 9.17 6.90
N ALA A 164 -4.67 8.92 7.91
CA ALA A 164 -3.29 9.37 7.90
C ALA A 164 -2.49 8.76 6.73
N GLY A 165 -2.72 7.49 6.43
CA GLY A 165 -2.10 6.78 5.32
C GLY A 165 -2.52 7.31 3.95
N VAL A 166 -3.80 7.62 3.72
CA VAL A 166 -4.27 8.29 2.50
C VAL A 166 -3.56 9.63 2.33
N VAL A 167 -3.53 10.46 3.37
CA VAL A 167 -2.85 11.77 3.33
C VAL A 167 -1.36 11.61 3.01
N LEU A 168 -0.69 10.64 3.65
CA LEU A 168 0.71 10.34 3.39
C LEU A 168 0.93 9.95 1.91
N HIS A 169 0.14 9.02 1.39
CA HIS A 169 0.32 8.54 0.01
C HIS A 169 -0.07 9.56 -1.05
N VAL A 170 -1.08 10.39 -0.80
CA VAL A 170 -1.39 11.54 -1.67
C VAL A 170 -0.23 12.53 -1.66
N SER A 171 0.36 12.79 -0.50
CA SER A 171 1.54 13.65 -0.38
C SER A 171 2.74 13.08 -1.14
N ILE A 172 2.97 11.77 -1.05
CA ILE A 172 4.01 11.07 -1.81
C ILE A 172 3.74 11.15 -3.32
N ALA A 173 2.52 10.85 -3.78
CA ALA A 173 2.16 10.95 -5.19
C ALA A 173 2.38 12.37 -5.73
N TYR A 174 1.93 13.38 -4.98
CA TYR A 174 2.05 14.79 -5.37
C TYR A 174 3.50 15.30 -5.34
N THR A 175 4.24 15.02 -4.28
CA THR A 175 5.58 15.60 -4.07
C THR A 175 6.72 14.78 -4.66
N MET A 176 6.49 13.48 -4.89
CA MET A 176 7.51 12.55 -5.36
C MET A 176 7.19 11.91 -6.73
N GLY A 177 5.99 12.13 -7.27
CA GLY A 177 5.55 11.54 -8.54
C GLY A 177 5.28 10.04 -8.49
N LEU A 178 5.29 9.43 -7.29
CA LEU A 178 5.10 8.00 -7.08
C LEU A 178 3.61 7.63 -7.05
N ASN A 179 2.92 7.83 -8.17
CA ASN A 179 1.46 7.67 -8.28
C ASN A 179 0.99 6.23 -7.99
N LEU A 180 1.78 5.23 -8.36
CA LEU A 180 1.43 3.82 -8.15
C LEU A 180 1.41 3.44 -6.66
N PHE A 181 2.21 4.09 -5.82
CA PHE A 181 2.20 3.86 -4.37
C PHE A 181 0.85 4.21 -3.76
N LEU A 182 0.22 5.31 -4.20
CA LEU A 182 -1.10 5.69 -3.74
C LEU A 182 -2.11 4.57 -3.93
N PHE A 183 -2.21 4.05 -5.15
CA PHE A 183 -3.17 3.00 -5.46
C PHE A 183 -2.82 1.65 -4.80
N ALA A 184 -1.54 1.26 -4.82
CA ALA A 184 -1.10 -0.02 -4.27
C ALA A 184 -1.38 -0.14 -2.77
N PHE A 185 -1.05 0.89 -2.00
CA PHE A 185 -1.22 0.84 -0.54
C PHE A 185 -2.65 1.13 -0.09
N THR A 186 -3.36 2.07 -0.74
CA THR A 186 -4.76 2.34 -0.37
C THR A 186 -5.68 1.17 -0.67
N ALA A 187 -5.36 0.34 -1.67
CA ALA A 187 -6.07 -0.91 -1.95
C ALA A 187 -6.02 -1.93 -0.80
N THR A 188 -5.08 -1.80 0.15
CA THR A 188 -5.01 -2.67 1.34
C THR A 188 -5.98 -2.25 2.45
N TYR A 189 -6.43 -0.99 2.46
CA TYR A 189 -7.19 -0.41 3.58
C TYR A 189 -8.55 -1.04 3.85
N PRO A 190 -9.33 -1.48 2.84
CA PRO A 190 -10.55 -2.25 3.09
C PRO A 190 -10.29 -3.52 3.90
N ALA A 191 -9.18 -4.23 3.62
CA ALA A 191 -8.81 -5.43 4.37
C ALA A 191 -8.38 -5.10 5.81
N VAL A 192 -7.64 -3.99 6.00
CA VAL A 192 -7.26 -3.51 7.35
C VAL A 192 -8.48 -3.18 8.18
N PHE A 193 -9.44 -2.44 7.62
CA PHE A 193 -10.69 -2.11 8.32
C PHE A 193 -11.51 -3.37 8.63
N TRP A 194 -11.61 -4.29 7.68
CA TRP A 194 -12.27 -5.59 7.89
C TRP A 194 -11.65 -6.37 9.06
N ALA A 195 -10.31 -6.40 9.17
CA ALA A 195 -9.64 -7.09 10.28
C ALA A 195 -9.93 -6.43 11.63
N ALA A 196 -9.91 -5.09 11.69
CA ALA A 196 -10.23 -4.35 12.90
C ALA A 196 -11.67 -4.61 13.39
N GLU A 197 -12.65 -4.62 12.48
CA GLU A 197 -14.04 -4.93 12.81
C GLU A 197 -14.21 -6.40 13.22
N SER A 198 -13.55 -7.32 12.52
CA SER A 198 -13.61 -8.76 12.81
C SER A 198 -13.04 -9.11 14.19
N LEU A 199 -11.95 -8.47 14.60
CA LEU A 199 -11.34 -8.66 15.92
C LEU A 199 -12.24 -8.11 17.02
N ARG A 200 -12.78 -6.90 16.85
CA ARG A 200 -13.73 -6.29 17.79
C ARG A 200 -14.96 -7.16 18.02
N LEU A 201 -15.59 -7.67 16.95
CA LEU A 201 -16.76 -8.53 17.06
C LEU A 201 -16.45 -9.82 17.81
N ARG A 202 -15.25 -10.39 17.62
CA ARG A 202 -14.82 -11.57 18.35
C ARG A 202 -14.65 -11.29 19.85
N GLU A 203 -14.06 -10.16 20.22
CA GLU A 203 -13.91 -9.76 21.62
C GLU A 203 -15.27 -9.58 22.31
N MET A 204 -16.23 -8.94 21.63
CA MET A 204 -17.59 -8.75 22.16
C MET A 204 -18.36 -10.06 22.37
N LEU A 205 -18.10 -11.10 21.58
CA LEU A 205 -18.75 -12.41 21.72
C LEU A 205 -18.12 -13.28 22.81
N LEU A 206 -16.92 -12.94 23.28
CA LEU A 206 -16.16 -13.68 24.28
C LEU A 206 -16.23 -13.03 25.69
N SER A 207 -16.76 -11.80 25.80
CA SER A 207 -17.01 -11.07 27.04
C SER A 207 -18.43 -11.29 27.57
#